data_AF-A0A2G6B4P5-F1
#
_entry.id   AF-A0A2G6B4P5-F1
#
_cell.length_a   1.000
_cell.length_b   1.000
_cell.length_c   1.000
_cell.angle_alpha   90.00
_cell.angle_beta   90.00
_cell.angle_gamma   90.00
#
_symmetry.space_group_name_H-M   'P 1'
#
loop_
_entity.id
_entity.type
_entity.pdbx_description
1 polymer ?
#
loop_
_entity_poly.entity_id
_entity_poly.type
_entity_poly.pdbx_seq_one_letter_code
_entity_poly.pdbx_strand_id
1 'polypeptide(L)' 'MLTPEDNQLLTQTDAGTPMGDVFRRYWIPALQTEELVSDGKPQRV' A
#
# COMPACT_ATOMS: atom_id res chain seq x y z
N MET A 1 -11.56 4.98 19.58
CA MET A 1 -10.97 3.79 18.92
C MET A 1 -12.02 3.19 18.01
N LEU A 2 -11.61 2.61 16.88
CA LEU A 2 -12.53 1.90 15.97
C LEU A 2 -13.00 0.58 16.57
N THR A 3 -14.13 0.07 16.08
CA THR A 3 -14.64 -1.25 16.48
C THR A 3 -13.74 -2.38 15.93
N PRO A 4 -13.75 -3.57 16.55
CA PRO A 4 -13.06 -4.73 15.98
C PRO A 4 -13.46 -5.02 14.52
N GLU A 5 -14.74 -4.85 14.20
CA GLU A 5 -15.31 -5.08 12.87
C GLU A 5 -14.78 -4.07 11.84
N ASP A 6 -14.74 -2.78 12.21
CA ASP A 6 -14.18 -1.73 11.37
C ASP A 6 -12.69 -1.98 11.08
N ASN A 7 -11.93 -2.40 12.10
CA ASN A 7 -10.52 -2.73 11.93
C ASN A 7 -10.32 -3.89 10.95
N GLN A 8 -11.15 -4.95 11.04
CA GLN A 8 -11.09 -6.06 10.09
C GLN A 8 -11.39 -5.61 8.66
N LEU A 9 -12.44 -4.81 8.47
CA LEU A 9 -12.78 -4.28 7.15
C LEU A 9 -11.66 -3.42 6.56
N LEU A 10 -11.09 -2.51 7.36
CA LEU A 10 -10.10 -1.54 6.90
C LEU A 10 -8.74 -2.16 6.56
N THR A 11 -8.41 -3.33 7.11
CA THR A 11 -7.10 -3.98 6.97
C THR A 11 -7.06 -5.08 5.92
N GLN A 12 -8.19 -5.50 5.37
CA GLN A 12 -8.26 -6.46 4.28
C GLN A 12 -7.88 -5.81 2.94
N THR A 13 -6.61 -5.82 2.55
CA THR A 13 -6.11 -5.12 1.35
C THR A 13 -5.81 -6.03 0.15
N ASP A 14 -6.11 -7.31 0.24
CA ASP A 14 -5.90 -8.29 -0.83
C ASP A 14 -6.72 -8.04 -2.11
N ALA A 15 -6.45 -8.81 -3.15
CA ALA A 15 -7.25 -8.79 -4.38
C ALA A 15 -8.72 -9.14 -4.10
N GLY A 16 -9.65 -8.30 -4.57
CA GLY A 16 -11.10 -8.54 -4.45
C GLY A 16 -11.74 -8.15 -3.12
N THR A 17 -10.99 -7.57 -2.17
CA THR A 17 -11.55 -7.00 -0.94
C THR A 17 -11.90 -5.52 -1.12
N PRO A 18 -12.82 -4.95 -0.31
CA PRO A 18 -13.17 -3.53 -0.41
C PRO A 18 -11.96 -2.60 -0.30
N MET A 19 -11.06 -2.82 0.66
CA MET A 19 -9.89 -1.97 0.83
C MET A 19 -8.78 -2.27 -0.17
N GLY A 20 -8.70 -3.50 -0.69
CA GLY A 20 -7.81 -3.78 -1.81
C GLY A 20 -8.22 -3.01 -3.06
N ASP A 21 -9.53 -2.93 -3.34
CA ASP A 21 -10.05 -2.17 -4.48
C ASP A 21 -9.86 -0.66 -4.31
N VAL A 22 -9.86 -0.17 -3.07
CA VAL A 22 -9.45 1.20 -2.77
C VAL A 22 -7.95 1.38 -3.06
N PHE A 23 -7.08 0.51 -2.54
CA PHE A 23 -5.63 0.60 -2.74
C PHE A 23 -5.24 0.66 -4.23
N ARG A 24 -5.92 -0.11 -5.07
CA ARG A 24 -5.68 -0.16 -6.54
C ARG A 24 -6.13 1.09 -7.30
N ARG A 25 -6.89 2.00 -6.69
CA ARG A 25 -7.37 3.24 -7.33
C ARG A 25 -6.46 4.44 -7.10
N TYR A 26 -5.50 4.35 -6.18
CA TYR A 26 -4.66 5.47 -5.80
C TYR A 26 -3.18 5.13 -5.96
N TRP A 27 -2.38 6.17 -6.24
CA TRP A 27 -0.93 6.06 -6.19
C TRP A 27 -0.47 6.00 -4.73
N ILE A 28 0.28 4.95 -4.40
CA ILE A 28 0.88 4.75 -3.08
C ILE A 28 2.40 4.86 -3.22
N PRO A 29 3.06 5.80 -2.54
CA PRO A 29 4.52 5.87 -2.52
C PRO A 29 5.11 4.57 -1.95
N ALA A 30 6.04 3.96 -2.69
CA ALA A 30 6.66 2.69 -2.29
C ALA A 30 8.09 2.86 -1.74
N LEU A 31 8.75 3.99 -2.04
CA LEU A 31 10.13 4.30 -1.66
C LEU A 31 10.29 5.80 -1.41
N GLN A 32 11.27 6.16 -0.59
CA GLN A 32 11.76 7.52 -0.43
C GLN A 32 12.79 7.85 -1.50
N THR A 33 12.88 9.13 -1.88
CA THR A 33 13.84 9.59 -2.89
C THR A 33 15.29 9.29 -2.50
N GLU A 34 15.63 9.38 -1.21
CA GLU A 34 16.98 9.13 -0.69
C GLU A 34 17.42 7.66 -0.79
N GLU A 35 16.47 6.73 -0.94
CA GLU A 35 16.77 5.31 -1.15
C GLU A 35 17.23 5.04 -2.60
N LEU A 36 16.89 5.92 -3.55
CA LEU A 36 17.24 5.76 -4.97
C LEU A 36 18.58 6.42 -5.30
N VAL A 37 19.40 5.70 -6.07
CA VAL A 37 20.68 6.19 -6.59
C VAL A 37 20.56 6.41 -8.09
N SER A 38 21.02 7.56 -8.59
CA SER A 38 21.09 7.82 -10.04
C SER A 38 21.90 6.73 -10.74
N ASP A 39 21.34 6.15 -11.79
CA ASP A 39 21.92 5.01 -12.53
C ASP A 39 22.24 3.79 -11.65
N GLY A 40 21.60 3.70 -10.47
CA GLY A 40 21.72 2.59 -9.54
C GLY A 40 20.96 1.34 -9.96
N LYS A 41 21.05 0.30 -9.15
CA LYS A 41 20.32 -0.95 -9.38
C LYS A 41 18.82 -0.75 -9.14
N PRO A 42 17.94 -1.42 -9.91
CA PRO A 42 16.51 -1.45 -9.61
C PRO A 42 16.24 -1.93 -8.18
N GLN A 43 15.27 -1.29 -7.51
CA GLN A 43 14.78 -1.72 -6.20
C GLN A 43 13.49 -2.52 -6.35
N ARG A 44 13.36 -3.58 -5.54
CA ARG A 44 12.14 -4.38 -5.45
C ARG A 44 11.36 -3.93 -4.21
N VAL A 45 10.10 -3.55 -4.43
CA VAL A 45 9.12 -3.14 -3.41
C VAL A 45 8.00 -4.15 -3.31
#